data_AF-A0A969F3T6-F1
#
_entry.id   AF-A0A969F3T6-F1
#
_cell.length_a   1.000
_cell.length_b   1.000
_cell.length_c   1.000
_cell.angle_alpha   90.00
_cell.angle_beta   90.00
_cell.angle_gamma   90.00
#
_symmetry.space_group_name_H-M   'P 1'
#
loop_
_entity.id
_entity.type
_entity.pdbx_description
1 polymer ?
#
loop_
_entity_poly.entity_id
_entity_poly.type
_entity_poly.pdbx_seq_one_letter_code
_entity_poly.pdbx_strand_id
1 'polypeptide(L)'
;MRLEKKRNEELSKRKGMSGRTVVFVIWLGISFVVAYFLVEYMFDMGYLSEKFYYTDLALPRNWPIEAMKGVTMFLIVIVMQVVMSLGFMLASPEGRRRTGEATLYSRNKDPFDDGK
;
A
#
# COMPACT_ATOMS: atom_id res chain seq x y z
N MET A 1 -21.28 20.75 -25.24
CA MET A 1 -20.21 21.39 -24.42
C MET A 1 -20.46 21.41 -22.90
N ARG A 2 -21.49 22.07 -22.33
CA ARG A 2 -21.67 22.07 -20.84
C ARG A 2 -22.04 20.69 -20.26
N LEU A 3 -22.84 19.90 -20.98
CA LEU A 3 -23.25 18.55 -20.56
C LEU A 3 -22.10 17.53 -20.60
N GLU A 4 -21.23 17.61 -21.60
CA GLU A 4 -20.05 16.72 -21.72
C GLU A 4 -19.02 17.01 -20.63
N LYS A 5 -18.86 18.28 -20.24
CA LYS A 5 -17.97 18.68 -19.15
C LYS A 5 -18.45 18.12 -17.80
N LYS A 6 -19.77 18.17 -17.54
CA LYS A 6 -20.38 17.54 -16.34
C LYS A 6 -20.24 16.01 -16.35
N ARG A 7 -20.48 15.37 -17.51
CA ARG A 7 -20.30 13.91 -17.67
C ARG A 7 -18.84 13.47 -17.45
N ASN A 8 -17.87 14.26 -17.90
CA ASN A 8 -16.45 14.00 -17.67
C ASN A 8 -16.03 14.24 -16.22
N GLU A 9 -16.61 15.21 -15.51
CA GLU A 9 -16.42 15.39 -14.06
C GLU A 9 -17.01 14.23 -13.24
N GLU A 10 -18.10 13.62 -13.68
CA GLU A 10 -18.66 12.43 -13.04
C GLU A 10 -17.83 11.17 -13.30
N LEU A 11 -17.32 11.01 -14.53
CA LEU A 11 -16.37 9.96 -14.88
C LEU A 11 -15.04 10.10 -14.13
N SER A 12 -14.54 11.33 -13.91
CA SER A 12 -13.31 11.55 -13.14
C SER A 12 -13.52 11.28 -11.65
N LYS A 13 -14.70 11.59 -11.09
CA LYS A 13 -15.10 11.17 -9.73
C LYS A 13 -15.14 9.66 -9.57
N ARG A 14 -15.57 8.91 -10.60
CA ARG A 14 -15.53 7.43 -10.60
C ARG A 14 -14.12 6.87 -10.83
N LYS A 15 -13.25 7.55 -11.58
CA LYS A 15 -11.86 7.13 -11.83
C LYS A 15 -10.88 7.34 -10.66
N GLY A 16 -11.29 8.05 -9.60
CA GLY A 16 -10.45 8.33 -8.43
C GLY A 16 -9.85 7.08 -7.77
N MET A 17 -10.50 5.92 -7.89
CA MET A 17 -9.97 4.66 -7.38
C MET A 17 -8.79 4.13 -8.23
N SER A 18 -8.79 4.33 -9.56
CA SER A 18 -7.73 3.82 -10.44
C SER A 18 -6.39 4.53 -10.26
N GLY A 19 -6.40 5.85 -10.08
CA GLY A 19 -5.18 6.63 -9.85
C GLY A 19 -4.53 6.26 -8.51
N ARG A 20 -5.35 6.07 -7.47
CA ARG A 20 -4.89 5.58 -6.18
C ARG A 20 -4.21 4.21 -6.31
N THR A 21 -4.85 3.23 -6.95
CA THR A 21 -4.28 1.89 -7.11
C THR A 21 -2.96 1.91 -7.87
N VAL A 22 -2.83 2.72 -8.93
CA VAL A 22 -1.57 2.84 -9.69
C VAL A 22 -0.44 3.40 -8.81
N VAL A 23 -0.72 4.44 -8.02
CA VAL A 23 0.26 5.01 -7.09
C VAL A 23 0.68 4.00 -6.03
N PHE A 24 -0.27 3.23 -5.48
CA PHE A 24 0.04 2.17 -4.50
C PHE A 24 0.88 1.04 -5.12
N VAL A 25 0.63 0.65 -6.37
CA VAL A 25 1.42 -0.39 -7.06
C VAL A 25 2.84 0.09 -7.34
N ILE A 26 3.00 1.31 -7.84
CA ILE A 26 4.33 1.90 -8.06
C ILE A 26 5.09 2.00 -6.73
N TRP A 27 4.41 2.47 -5.68
CA TRP A 27 5.01 2.57 -4.35
C TRP A 27 5.34 1.20 -3.75
N LEU A 28 4.52 0.19 -4.00
CA LEU A 28 4.81 -1.18 -3.59
C LEU A 28 6.12 -1.66 -4.20
N GLY A 29 6.32 -1.44 -5.50
CA GLY A 29 7.59 -1.73 -6.17
C GLY A 29 8.77 -1.00 -5.51
N ILE A 30 8.65 0.31 -5.27
CA ILE A 30 9.69 1.11 -4.61
C ILE A 30 9.98 0.58 -3.20
N SER A 31 8.93 0.35 -2.40
CA SER A 31 9.06 -0.15 -1.03
C SER A 31 9.71 -1.53 -0.96
N PHE A 32 9.47 -2.38 -1.96
CA PHE A 32 10.12 -3.68 -2.05
C PHE A 32 11.62 -3.53 -2.31
N VAL A 33 12.01 -2.69 -3.28
CA VAL A 33 13.42 -2.41 -3.56
C VAL A 33 14.12 -1.80 -2.35
N VAL A 34 13.50 -0.81 -1.70
CA VAL A 34 14.05 -0.17 -0.49
C VAL A 34 14.18 -1.17 0.65
N ALA A 35 13.16 -2.02 0.88
CA ALA A 35 13.20 -3.03 1.93
C ALA A 35 14.31 -4.06 1.69
N TYR A 36 14.57 -4.44 0.43
CA TYR A 36 15.66 -5.36 0.09
C TYR A 36 17.02 -4.80 0.52
N PHE A 37 17.34 -3.59 0.05
CA PHE A 37 18.61 -2.94 0.40
C PHE A 37 18.74 -2.65 1.88
N LEU A 38 17.63 -2.29 2.55
CA LEU A 38 17.63 -2.02 3.98
C LEU A 38 17.89 -3.29 4.79
N VAL A 39 17.29 -4.42 4.41
CA VAL A 39 17.55 -5.72 5.05
C VAL A 39 18.99 -6.16 4.84
N GLU A 40 19.53 -6.07 3.61
CA GLU A 40 20.94 -6.36 3.34
C GLU A 40 21.86 -5.48 4.20
N TYR A 41 21.62 -4.17 4.22
CA TYR A 41 22.40 -3.23 5.02
C TYR A 41 22.35 -3.55 6.53
N MET A 42 21.18 -3.94 7.05
CA MET A 42 21.05 -4.35 8.46
C MET A 42 21.79 -5.66 8.77
N PHE A 43 21.92 -6.56 7.79
CA PHE A 43 22.75 -7.77 7.91
C PHE A 43 24.24 -7.42 7.85
N ASP A 44 24.67 -6.55 6.95
CA ASP A 44 26.06 -6.11 6.82
C ASP A 44 26.55 -5.36 8.06
N MET A 45 25.69 -4.54 8.67
CA MET A 45 25.97 -3.89 9.95
C MET A 45 25.89 -4.83 11.17
N GLY A 46 25.44 -6.08 10.99
CA GLY A 46 25.32 -7.06 12.07
C GLY A 46 24.14 -6.83 13.03
N TYR A 47 23.23 -5.89 12.72
CA TYR A 47 21.99 -5.72 13.47
C TYR A 47 21.05 -6.91 13.30
N LEU A 48 20.98 -7.47 12.10
CA LEU A 48 20.32 -8.74 11.82
C LEU A 48 21.38 -9.82 11.65
N SER A 49 21.39 -10.80 12.55
CA SER A 49 22.27 -11.96 12.46
C SER A 49 21.50 -13.23 12.82
N GLU A 50 22.07 -14.39 12.50
CA GLU A 50 21.49 -15.67 12.93
C GLU A 50 21.23 -15.71 14.44
N LYS A 51 22.15 -15.13 15.22
CA LYS A 51 21.99 -15.04 16.67
C LYS A 51 20.77 -14.19 17.06
N PHE A 52 20.55 -13.06 16.40
CA PHE A 52 19.38 -12.23 16.67
C PHE A 52 18.08 -13.00 16.43
N TYR A 53 17.98 -13.75 15.32
CA TYR A 53 16.78 -14.51 14.99
C TYR A 53 16.55 -15.73 15.90
N TYR A 54 17.59 -16.50 16.19
CA TYR A 54 17.45 -17.76 16.94
C TYR A 54 17.54 -17.59 18.45
N THR A 55 18.26 -16.58 18.93
CA THR A 55 18.49 -16.36 20.37
C THR A 55 17.57 -15.27 20.93
N ASP A 56 17.46 -14.13 20.26
CA ASP A 56 16.71 -12.99 20.81
C ASP A 56 15.22 -13.04 20.41
N LEU A 57 14.94 -13.45 19.17
CA LEU A 57 13.57 -13.60 18.66
C LEU A 57 12.99 -15.01 18.90
N ALA A 58 13.78 -15.91 19.49
CA ALA A 58 13.41 -17.29 19.84
C ALA A 58 12.75 -18.08 18.69
N LEU A 59 13.12 -17.78 17.44
CA LEU A 59 12.56 -18.48 16.31
C LEU A 59 13.19 -19.86 16.14
N PRO A 60 12.42 -20.86 15.68
CA PRO A 60 12.90 -22.22 15.61
C PRO A 60 13.99 -22.36 14.54
N ARG A 61 15.09 -23.03 14.91
CA ARG A 61 16.33 -23.13 14.13
C ARG A 61 16.22 -23.97 12.84
N ASN A 62 15.04 -24.55 12.59
CA ASN A 62 14.73 -25.29 11.39
C ASN A 62 14.36 -24.38 10.19
N TRP A 63 14.23 -23.07 10.40
CA TRP A 63 13.94 -22.13 9.32
C TRP A 63 15.23 -21.64 8.64
N PRO A 64 15.31 -21.62 7.30
CA PRO A 64 16.46 -21.09 6.58
C PRO A 64 16.57 -19.57 6.75
N ILE A 65 17.80 -19.03 6.78
CA ILE A 65 18.06 -17.61 7.04
C ILE A 65 17.46 -16.71 5.96
N GLU A 66 17.32 -17.23 4.75
CA GLU A 66 16.70 -16.60 3.59
C GLU A 66 15.20 -16.39 3.80
N ALA A 67 14.51 -17.37 4.40
CA ALA A 67 13.10 -17.22 4.75
C ALA A 67 12.92 -16.12 5.80
N MET A 68 13.83 -16.02 6.76
CA MET A 68 13.81 -15.01 7.82
C MET A 68 14.04 -13.60 7.25
N LYS A 69 15.02 -13.46 6.35
CA LYS A 69 15.22 -12.25 5.56
C LYS A 69 13.95 -11.85 4.80
N GLY A 70 13.29 -12.81 4.15
CA GLY A 70 12.04 -12.59 3.44
C GLY A 70 10.90 -12.12 4.35
N VAL A 71 10.74 -12.71 5.54
CA VAL A 71 9.74 -12.29 6.53
C VAL A 71 10.03 -10.88 7.03
N THR A 72 11.28 -10.57 7.38
CA THR A 72 11.67 -9.23 7.84
C THR A 72 11.45 -8.18 6.75
N MET A 73 11.82 -8.50 5.51
CA MET A 73 11.55 -7.65 4.35
C MET A 73 10.05 -7.40 4.18
N PHE A 74 9.22 -8.44 4.27
CA PHE A 74 7.78 -8.32 4.18
C PHE A 74 7.19 -7.44 5.29
N LEU A 75 7.66 -7.58 6.53
CA LEU A 75 7.26 -6.72 7.65
C LEU A 75 7.61 -5.25 7.39
N ILE A 76 8.82 -4.97 6.90
CA ILE A 76 9.24 -3.60 6.55
C ILE A 76 8.35 -3.02 5.44
N VAL A 77 8.05 -3.80 4.40
CA VAL A 77 7.14 -3.39 3.32
C VAL A 77 5.76 -3.06 3.88
N ILE A 78 5.19 -3.90 4.76
CA ILE A 78 3.89 -3.62 5.40
C ILE A 78 3.95 -2.28 6.15
N VAL A 79 4.98 -2.05 6.96
CA VAL A 79 5.13 -0.79 7.71
C VAL A 79 5.18 0.40 6.75
N MET A 80 5.95 0.31 5.66
CA MET A 80 6.02 1.35 4.63
C MET A 80 4.67 1.58 3.93
N GLN A 81 3.90 0.53 3.66
CA GLN A 81 2.56 0.64 3.07
C GLN A 81 1.58 1.33 4.03
N VAL A 82 1.65 1.01 5.33
CA VAL A 82 0.83 1.66 6.35
C VAL A 82 1.16 3.15 6.43
N VAL A 83 2.45 3.50 6.53
CA VAL A 83 2.90 4.90 6.57
C VAL A 83 2.44 5.66 5.33
N MET A 84 2.55 5.05 4.15
CA MET A 84 2.08 5.65 2.91
C MET A 84 0.56 5.85 2.91
N SER A 85 -0.20 4.87 3.40
CA SER A 85 -1.67 4.96 3.46
C SER A 85 -2.14 6.11 4.36
N LEU A 86 -1.46 6.31 5.50
CA LEU A 86 -1.67 7.43 6.41
C LEU A 86 -1.25 8.76 5.76
N GLY A 87 -0.06 8.79 5.13
CA GLY A 87 0.43 9.97 4.42
C GLY A 87 -0.52 10.40 3.29
N PHE A 88 -1.04 9.45 2.53
CA PHE A 88 -2.00 9.71 1.46
C PHE A 88 -3.34 10.24 1.99
N MET A 89 -3.81 9.71 3.13
CA MET A 89 -5.02 10.20 3.80
C MET A 89 -4.86 11.64 4.32
N LEU A 90 -3.67 12.01 4.81
CA LEU A 90 -3.39 13.35 5.35
C LEU A 90 -3.11 14.39 4.24
N ALA A 91 -2.29 14.02 3.25
CA ALA A 91 -1.76 14.95 2.25
C ALA A 91 -2.65 15.13 1.00
N SER A 92 -3.40 14.10 0.58
CA SER A 92 -4.17 14.19 -0.66
C SER A 92 -5.63 14.64 -0.43
N PRO A 93 -6.16 15.60 -1.21
CA PRO A 93 -7.58 15.97 -1.20
C PRO A 93 -8.51 14.81 -1.60
N GLU A 94 -8.02 13.88 -2.41
CA GLU A 94 -8.71 12.66 -2.82
C GLU A 94 -8.78 11.61 -1.70
N GLY A 95 -7.79 11.57 -0.80
CA GLY A 95 -7.81 10.75 0.41
C GLY A 95 -8.77 11.24 1.49
N ARG A 96 -9.14 12.54 1.46
CA ARG A 96 -10.20 13.12 2.31
C ARG A 96 -11.60 13.04 1.69
N ARG A 97 -11.71 12.79 0.39
CA ARG A 97 -13.01 12.61 -0.27
C ARG A 97 -13.51 11.19 0.01
N ARG A 98 -14.66 11.07 0.66
CA ARG A 98 -15.37 9.79 0.78
C ARG A 98 -15.63 9.27 -0.63
N THR A 99 -14.95 8.20 -1.01
CA THR A 99 -15.35 7.36 -2.14
C THR A 99 -16.80 6.91 -1.89
N GLY A 100 -17.70 7.21 -2.81
CA GLY A 100 -19.12 6.81 -2.73
C GLY A 100 -20.12 7.91 -2.34
N GLU A 101 -19.78 9.20 -2.38
CA GLU A 101 -20.83 10.23 -2.27
C GLU A 101 -21.76 10.21 -3.49
N ALA A 102 -23.00 9.77 -3.26
CA ALA A 102 -24.08 9.77 -4.22
C ALA A 102 -24.27 11.18 -4.79
N THR A 103 -24.15 11.31 -6.11
CA THR A 103 -24.48 12.55 -6.81
C THR A 103 -26.00 12.72 -6.91
N LEU A 104 -26.47 13.98 -7.00
CA LEU A 104 -27.88 14.39 -7.06
C LEU A 104 -28.75 13.66 -8.11
N TYR A 105 -28.15 12.99 -9.09
CA TYR A 105 -28.84 12.28 -10.17
C TYR A 105 -28.78 10.74 -10.08
N SER A 106 -28.09 10.16 -9.08
CA SER A 106 -28.10 8.72 -8.84
C SER A 106 -28.25 8.42 -7.34
N ARG A 107 -29.51 8.39 -6.89
CA ARG A 107 -29.88 8.05 -5.51
C ARG A 107 -29.67 6.57 -5.18
N ASN A 108 -29.54 5.71 -6.20
CA ASN A 108 -29.19 4.31 -6.02
C ASN A 108 -27.67 4.13 -6.20
N LYS A 109 -27.04 3.59 -5.16
CA LYS A 109 -25.74 2.92 -5.23
C LYS A 109 -25.85 1.84 -6.30
N ASP A 110 -24.90 1.82 -7.23
CA ASP A 110 -24.86 0.82 -8.28
C ASP A 110 -24.65 -0.57 -7.62
N PRO A 111 -25.58 -1.53 -7.77
CA PRO A 111 -25.47 -2.83 -7.12
C PRO A 111 -24.30 -3.67 -7.67
N PHE A 112 -23.66 -3.24 -8.76
CA PHE A 112 -22.46 -3.87 -9.30
C PHE A 112 -21.14 -3.32 -8.70
N ASP A 113 -21.20 -2.33 -7.81
CA ASP A 113 -20.03 -1.72 -7.17
C ASP A 113 -19.52 -2.50 -5.93
N ASP A 114 -20.33 -3.45 -5.43
CA ASP A 114 -19.99 -4.31 -4.27
C ASP A 114 -19.54 -5.73 -4.68
N GLY A 115 -19.28 -5.97 -5.96
CA GLY A 115 -19.02 -7.32 -6.47
C GLY A 115 -18.04 -7.37 -7.64
N LYS A 116 -16.75 -7.17 -7.37
CA LYS A 116 -15.60 -7.81 -8.05
C LYS A 116 -14.31 -7.58 -7.28
#